data_AF-A0A8T4Z8V3-F1
#
_entry.id   AF-A0A8T4Z8V3-F1
#
_cell.length_a   1.000
_cell.length_b   1.000
_cell.length_c   1.000
_cell.angle_alpha   90.00
_cell.angle_beta   90.00
_cell.angle_gamma   90.00
#
_symmetry.space_group_name_H-M   'P 1'
#
loop_
_entity.id
_entity.type
_entity.pdbx_description
1 polymer ?
#
loop_
_entity_poly.entity_id
_entity_poly.type
_entity_poly.pdbx_seq_one_letter_code
_entity_poly.pdbx_strand_id
1 'polypeptide(L)'
;MIEQFEDSIVNLDSDRALNLCEELLKSGVPVDDIFGAIGKAMDIVGDKYESNEYFLSELIMAGEVVKEVLSRLEQTVTVGVG
;
A
#
# COMPACT_ATOMS: atom_id res chain seq x y z
N MET A 1 -6.01 -9.52 6.68
CA MET A 1 -4.65 -9.21 6.18
C MET A 1 -4.68 -8.02 5.24
N ILE A 2 -5.58 -8.01 4.23
CA ILE A 2 -5.81 -6.84 3.38
C ILE A 2 -6.12 -5.57 4.21
N GLU A 3 -7.07 -5.63 5.15
CA GLU A 3 -7.38 -4.47 6.00
C GLU A 3 -6.17 -3.96 6.80
N GLN A 4 -5.31 -4.87 7.30
CA GLN A 4 -4.10 -4.46 8.03
C GLN A 4 -3.06 -3.82 7.11
N PHE A 5 -3.04 -4.24 5.84
CA PHE A 5 -2.19 -3.67 4.81
C PHE A 5 -2.68 -2.27 4.41
N GLU A 6 -3.99 -2.11 4.20
CA GLU A 6 -4.63 -0.80 4.02
C GLU A 6 -4.27 0.13 5.19
N ASP A 7 -4.50 -0.33 6.43
CA ASP A 7 -4.20 0.44 7.64
C ASP A 7 -2.73 0.82 7.74
N SER A 8 -1.80 -0.05 7.33
CA SER A 8 -0.37 0.28 7.36
C SER A 8 -0.01 1.42 6.41
N ILE A 9 -0.63 1.48 5.22
CA ILE A 9 -0.46 2.59 4.27
C ILE A 9 -1.09 3.86 4.85
N VAL A 10 -2.33 3.76 5.35
CA VAL A 10 -3.03 4.90 5.95
C VAL A 10 -2.28 5.45 7.16
N ASN A 11 -1.56 4.62 7.93
CA ASN A 11 -0.77 5.05 9.08
C ASN A 11 0.70 5.38 8.74
N LEU A 12 1.05 5.39 7.46
CA LEU A 12 2.40 5.73 6.95
C LEU A 12 3.50 4.78 7.48
N ASP A 13 3.14 3.53 7.78
CA ASP A 13 4.04 2.48 8.27
C ASP A 13 4.59 1.67 7.08
N SER A 14 5.65 2.18 6.46
CA SER A 14 6.23 1.57 5.24
C SER A 14 6.71 0.15 5.48
N ASP A 15 7.43 -0.09 6.58
CA ASP A 15 7.98 -1.40 6.91
C ASP A 15 6.87 -2.44 7.04
N ARG A 16 5.78 -2.07 7.73
CA ARG A 16 4.62 -2.97 7.87
C ARG A 16 3.89 -3.17 6.55
N ALA A 17 3.72 -2.13 5.74
CA ALA A 17 3.07 -2.23 4.43
C ALA A 17 3.84 -3.17 3.51
N LEU A 18 5.17 -3.07 3.46
CA LEU A 18 6.03 -3.95 2.67
C LEU A 18 5.96 -5.40 3.14
N ASN A 19 6.03 -5.63 4.45
CA ASN A 19 5.93 -6.98 5.02
C ASN A 19 4.57 -7.64 4.73
N LEU A 20 3.47 -6.90 4.93
CA LEU A 20 2.13 -7.42 4.65
C LEU A 20 1.89 -7.63 3.14
N CYS A 21 2.45 -6.78 2.28
CA CYS A 21 2.42 -6.98 0.83
C CYS A 21 3.07 -8.31 0.43
N GLU A 22 4.25 -8.63 0.99
CA GLU A 22 4.89 -9.93 0.76
C GLU A 22 4.06 -11.11 1.28
N GLU A 23 3.47 -10.98 2.47
CA GLU A 23 2.63 -12.03 3.05
C GLU A 23 1.38 -12.28 2.21
N LEU A 24 0.74 -11.23 1.71
CA LEU A 24 -0.41 -11.31 0.79
C LEU A 24 -0.03 -12.07 -0.48
N LEU A 25 1.08 -11.71 -1.12
CA LEU A 25 1.60 -12.43 -2.29
C LEU A 25 1.88 -13.90 -1.99
N LYS A 26 2.59 -14.20 -0.89
CA LYS A 26 2.93 -15.57 -0.47
C LYS A 26 1.69 -16.41 -0.15
N SER A 27 0.63 -15.77 0.35
CA SER A 27 -0.65 -16.42 0.67
C SER A 27 -1.56 -16.64 -0.54
N GLY A 28 -1.13 -16.21 -1.74
CA GLY A 28 -1.88 -16.41 -2.98
C GLY A 28 -3.05 -15.43 -3.17
N VAL A 29 -3.04 -14.30 -2.47
CA VAL A 29 -4.01 -13.23 -2.72
C VAL A 29 -3.81 -12.69 -4.13
N PRO A 30 -4.89 -12.57 -4.95
CA PRO A 30 -4.81 -11.99 -6.28
C PRO A 30 -4.17 -10.60 -6.26
N VAL A 31 -3.27 -10.35 -7.21
CA VAL A 31 -2.56 -9.06 -7.29
C VAL A 31 -3.55 -7.90 -7.47
N ASP A 32 -4.64 -8.12 -8.21
CA ASP A 32 -5.72 -7.13 -8.39
C ASP A 32 -6.37 -6.72 -7.06
N ASP A 33 -6.51 -7.65 -6.11
CA ASP A 33 -7.05 -7.35 -4.77
C ASP A 33 -6.06 -6.49 -3.95
N ILE A 34 -4.76 -6.72 -4.12
CA ILE A 34 -3.71 -5.91 -3.48
C ILE A 34 -3.70 -4.50 -4.07
N PHE A 35 -3.84 -4.36 -5.39
CA PHE A 35 -4.01 -3.05 -6.04
C PHE A 35 -5.28 -2.33 -5.57
N GLY A 36 -6.39 -3.06 -5.41
CA GLY A 36 -7.62 -2.52 -4.85
C GLY A 36 -7.43 -1.98 -3.43
N ALA A 37 -6.68 -2.71 -2.59
CA ALA A 37 -6.35 -2.28 -1.24
C ALA A 37 -5.50 -0.99 -1.22
N ILE A 38 -4.51 -0.88 -2.11
CA ILE A 38 -3.71 0.34 -2.27
C ILE A 38 -4.61 1.54 -2.65
N GLY A 39 -5.52 1.35 -3.61
CA GLY A 39 -6.46 2.39 -4.03
C GLY A 39 -7.34 2.87 -2.86
N LYS A 40 -7.94 1.92 -2.13
CA LYS A 40 -8.78 2.23 -0.97
C LYS A 40 -8.00 2.94 0.15
N ALA A 41 -6.76 2.54 0.41
CA ALA A 41 -5.91 3.25 1.37
C ALA A 41 -5.63 4.69 0.94
N MET A 42 -5.41 4.92 -0.36
CA MET A 42 -5.19 6.26 -0.90
C MET A 42 -6.44 7.14 -0.87
N ASP A 43 -7.63 6.57 -1.08
CA ASP A 43 -8.89 7.29 -0.90
C ASP A 43 -9.01 7.80 0.55
N ILE A 44 -8.71 6.94 1.53
CA ILE A 44 -8.74 7.31 2.96
C ILE A 44 -7.71 8.40 3.29
N VAL A 45 -6.50 8.33 2.71
CA VAL A 45 -5.48 9.38 2.88
C VAL A 45 -5.97 10.71 2.29
N GLY A 46 -6.63 10.68 1.13
CA GLY A 46 -7.27 11.84 0.52
C GLY A 46 -8.34 12.45 1.43
N ASP A 47 -9.25 11.63 1.93
CA ASP A 47 -10.30 12.05 2.87
C ASP A 47 -9.70 12.71 4.13
N LYS A 48 -8.63 12.14 4.68
CA LYS A 48 -7.90 12.71 5.84
C LYS A 48 -7.25 14.04 5.54
N TYR A 49 -6.74 14.22 4.32
CA TYR A 49 -6.17 15.49 3.89
C TYR A 49 -7.27 16.54 3.74
N GLU A 50 -8.40 16.19 3.11
CA GLU A 50 -9.56 17.07 2.97
C GLU A 50 -10.20 17.44 4.32
N SER A 51 -10.17 16.52 5.31
CA SER A 51 -10.67 16.77 6.66
C SER A 51 -9.73 17.57 7.56
N ASN A 52 -8.54 17.97 7.06
CA ASN A 52 -7.45 18.59 7.84
C ASN A 52 -6.89 17.73 8.98
N GLU A 53 -7.08 16.40 8.91
CA GLU A 53 -6.37 15.45 9.79
C GLU A 53 -4.93 15.23 9.30
N TYR A 54 -4.73 15.24 7.98
CA TYR A 54 -3.43 15.13 7.31
C TYR A 54 -3.03 16.47 6.70
N PHE A 55 -1.75 16.79 6.77
CA PHE A 55 -1.16 17.89 6.02
C PHE A 55 -0.50 17.38 4.73
N LEU A 56 0.08 18.32 3.97
CA LEU A 56 0.77 18.01 2.72
C LEU A 56 1.94 17.03 2.95
N SER A 57 2.60 17.07 4.10
CA SER A 57 3.68 16.15 4.46
C SER A 57 3.22 14.71 4.53
N GLU A 58 2.09 14.44 5.17
CA GLU A 58 1.54 13.09 5.29
C GLU A 58 1.04 12.58 3.94
N LEU A 59 0.45 13.45 3.12
CA LEU A 59 0.04 13.11 1.75
C LEU A 59 1.25 12.71 0.87
N ILE A 60 2.35 13.46 0.94
CA ILE A 60 3.59 13.12 0.24
C ILE A 60 4.16 11.80 0.75
N MET A 61 4.20 11.60 2.07
CA MET A 61 4.72 10.38 2.68
C MET A 61 3.92 9.14 2.28
N ALA A 62 2.59 9.22 2.26
CA ALA A 62 1.73 8.13 1.78
C ALA A 62 2.06 7.74 0.32
N GLY A 63 2.31 8.74 -0.53
CA GLY A 63 2.75 8.54 -1.91
C GLY A 63 4.08 7.78 -2.01
N GLU A 64 5.05 8.09 -1.17
CA GLU A 64 6.33 7.36 -1.14
C GLU A 64 6.17 5.92 -0.61
N VAL A 65 5.35 5.70 0.42
CA VAL A 65 5.03 4.34 0.92
C VAL A 65 4.41 3.49 -0.20
N VAL A 66 3.40 4.03 -0.90
CA VAL A 66 2.76 3.31 -2.01
C VAL A 66 3.74 3.01 -3.13
N LYS A 67 4.62 3.95 -3.48
CA LYS A 67 5.65 3.74 -4.51
C LYS A 67 6.63 2.63 -4.15
N GLU A 68 7.04 2.52 -2.88
CA GLU A 68 7.88 1.41 -2.40
C GLU A 68 7.15 0.06 -2.52
N VAL A 69 5.89 0.01 -2.10
CA VAL A 69 5.03 -1.18 -2.22
C VAL A 69 4.86 -1.60 -3.68
N LEU A 70 4.57 -0.66 -4.58
CA LEU A 70 4.41 -0.90 -6.01
C LEU A 70 5.70 -1.43 -6.64
N SER A 71 6.84 -0.83 -6.29
CA SER A 71 8.16 -1.29 -6.76
C SER A 71 8.40 -2.76 -6.37
N ARG A 72 7.89 -3.19 -5.21
CA ARG A 72 8.00 -4.59 -4.76
C ARG A 72 7.05 -5.55 -5.48
N LEU A 73 5.83 -5.10 -5.78
CA LEU A 73 4.89 -5.86 -6.59
C LEU A 73 5.45 -6.12 -8.00
N GLU A 74 6.01 -5.10 -8.65
CA GLU A 74 6.59 -5.22 -9.99
C GLU A 74 7.77 -6.20 -10.06
N GLN A 75 8.64 -6.19 -9.04
CA GLN A 75 9.75 -7.15 -8.93
C GLN A 75 9.25 -8.60 -8.83
N THR A 76 8.14 -8.84 -8.12
CA THR A 76 7.59 -10.18 -7.96
C THR A 76 6.93 -10.67 -9.25
N VAL A 77 6.22 -9.79 -9.96
CA VAL A 77 5.60 -10.12 -11.26
C VAL A 77 6.67 -10.41 -12.33
N THR A 78 7.78 -9.67 -12.32
CA THR A 78 8.84 -9.83 -13.34
C THR A 78 9.68 -11.11 -13.12
N VAL A 79 9.85 -11.56 -11.87
CA VAL A 79 10.63 -12.79 -11.57
C VAL A 79 9.83 -14.08 -11.80
N GLY A 80 8.49 -14.00 -11.87
CA GLY A 80 7.60 -15.14 -12.12
C GLY A 80 7.44 -15.58 -13.58
N VAL A 81 8.15 -14.94 -14.53
CA VAL A 81 8.15 -15.30 -15.95
C VAL A 81 9.56 -15.75 -16.34
N GLY A 82 9.92 -16.97 -15.96
CA GLY A 82 11.18 -17.64 -16.29
C GLY A 82 11.03 -19.14 -16.23
#